data_AF-A0A970EIH1-F1
#
_entry.id   AF-A0A970EIH1-F1
#
_cell.length_a   1.000
_cell.length_b   1.000
_cell.length_c   1.000
_cell.angle_alpha   90.00
_cell.angle_beta   90.00
_cell.angle_gamma   90.00
#
_symmetry.space_group_name_H-M   'P 1'
#
loop_
_entity.id
_entity.type
_entity.pdbx_description
1 polymer ?
#
loop_
_entity_poly.entity_id
_entity_poly.type
_entity_poly.pdbx_seq_one_letter_code
_entity_poly.pdbx_strand_id
1 'polypeptide(L)'
;MPKAFTVKWLLVILAVALLTGCSLRGQGGVNTPGSGEEITLYQGLGSAFIFREGPGADAEGVPVYSINTVWAAAVFDAEGRIVDVTVDVLEVATPNYDGAGMPRFLGWPGTEGYNVTDVETGEVVGKSENTVENIVAEIERWRTKRERGDDYNMNPTRDWYEQMDAIEEWMRGKTIAEIEAWAAKFTSDRTGRPLDPNTDNAEDRAKLEKLTEEEKKELVEFRSRATMSLNDAHGNLIGAIKDAYEKRVEFTVGGN
;
A
#
# COMPACT_ATOMS: atom_id res chain seq x y z
N MET A 1 29.18 13.85 3.14
CA MET A 1 28.52 14.59 4.24
C MET A 1 27.19 13.90 4.53
N PRO A 2 27.00 13.28 5.70
CA PRO A 2 25.75 12.58 5.98
C PRO A 2 24.64 13.61 6.19
N LYS A 3 23.57 13.50 5.41
CA LYS A 3 22.37 14.34 5.58
C LYS A 3 21.63 13.86 6.82
N ALA A 4 21.38 14.78 7.76
CA ALA A 4 20.68 14.51 8.99
C ALA A 4 19.24 14.05 8.69
N PHE A 5 18.85 12.90 9.23
CA PHE A 5 17.47 12.46 9.28
C PHE A 5 16.74 13.30 10.34
N THR A 6 15.93 14.26 9.88
CA THR A 6 15.01 14.98 10.75
C THR A 6 13.78 14.11 10.97
N VAL A 7 13.70 13.45 12.13
CA VAL A 7 12.48 12.77 12.58
C VAL A 7 11.40 13.83 12.79
N LYS A 8 10.45 13.93 11.85
CA LYS A 8 9.22 14.70 12.05
C LYS A 8 8.32 13.89 12.98
N TRP A 9 8.14 14.37 14.20
CA TRP A 9 7.08 13.90 15.08
C TRP A 9 5.72 14.16 14.41
N LEU A 10 4.99 13.08 14.14
CA LEU A 10 3.60 13.14 13.65
C LEU A 10 2.74 13.62 14.82
N LEU A 11 2.26 14.86 14.75
CA LEU A 11 1.25 15.38 15.68
C LEU A 11 -0.11 14.81 15.26
N VAL A 12 -0.57 13.77 15.95
CA VAL A 12 -1.95 13.30 15.86
C VAL A 12 -2.83 14.35 16.53
N ILE A 13 -3.54 15.17 15.72
CA ILE A 13 -4.52 16.13 16.24
C ILE A 13 -5.83 15.37 16.46
N LEU A 14 -6.05 14.93 17.70
CA LEU A 14 -7.33 14.38 18.14
C LEU A 14 -8.36 15.54 18.26
N ALA A 15 -9.25 15.66 17.29
CA ALA A 15 -10.35 16.62 17.35
C ALA A 15 -11.45 16.10 18.30
N VAL A 16 -11.35 16.41 19.59
CA VAL A 16 -12.43 16.17 20.57
C VAL A 16 -13.46 17.30 20.45
N ALA A 17 -14.62 17.01 19.86
CA ALA A 17 -15.76 17.92 19.85
C ALA A 17 -16.43 17.93 21.25
N LEU A 18 -16.05 18.88 22.10
CA LEU A 18 -16.70 19.16 23.38
C LEU A 18 -17.95 20.03 23.18
N LEU A 19 -19.13 19.43 23.30
CA LEU A 19 -20.39 20.15 23.54
C LEU A 19 -20.43 20.60 25.01
N THR A 20 -19.95 21.82 25.28
CA THR A 20 -20.05 22.44 26.61
C THR A 20 -21.42 23.11 26.79
N GLY A 21 -22.30 22.44 27.53
CA GLY A 21 -23.44 23.06 28.19
C GLY A 21 -22.96 23.96 29.34
N CYS A 22 -23.49 25.18 29.38
CA CYS A 22 -23.23 26.15 30.45
C CYS A 22 -23.68 25.64 31.82
N SER A 23 -22.79 25.69 32.81
CA SER A 23 -23.18 26.00 34.19
C SER A 23 -22.03 26.65 34.96
N LEU A 24 -22.39 27.68 35.71
CA LEU A 24 -21.52 28.62 36.40
C LEU A 24 -21.11 28.13 37.80
N ARG A 25 -19.82 28.38 38.11
CA ARG A 25 -19.28 28.94 39.38
C ARG A 25 -19.09 28.01 40.60
N GLY A 26 -17.83 27.83 40.99
CA GLY A 26 -17.44 27.42 42.36
C GLY A 26 -15.96 27.02 42.54
N GLN A 27 -15.14 27.98 43.00
CA GLN A 27 -13.88 27.89 43.76
C GLN A 27 -12.93 26.65 43.68
N GLY A 28 -11.68 26.93 43.26
CA GLY A 28 -10.47 26.63 44.05
C GLY A 28 -10.06 25.17 44.25
N GLY A 29 -9.34 24.61 43.28
CA GLY A 29 -8.53 23.41 43.44
C GLY A 29 -7.25 23.53 42.62
N VAL A 30 -6.12 23.12 43.20
CA VAL A 30 -4.83 23.00 42.49
C VAL A 30 -5.05 22.04 41.32
N ASN A 31 -4.90 22.51 40.09
CA ASN A 31 -4.91 21.66 38.91
C ASN A 31 -3.66 20.78 38.92
N THR A 32 -3.76 19.60 39.53
CA THR A 32 -2.92 18.47 39.13
C THR A 32 -3.11 18.28 37.62
N PRO A 33 -2.05 18.18 36.80
CA PRO A 33 -2.21 17.76 35.42
C PRO A 33 -2.95 16.42 35.43
N GLY A 34 -4.15 16.40 34.86
CA GLY A 34 -4.96 15.19 34.80
C GLY A 34 -4.14 14.08 34.18
N SER A 35 -4.11 12.92 34.83
CA SER A 35 -3.73 11.66 34.21
C SER A 35 -4.52 11.56 32.91
N GLY A 36 -3.85 11.58 31.76
CA GLY A 36 -4.50 11.27 30.50
C GLY A 36 -5.20 9.92 30.63
N GLU A 37 -6.43 9.83 30.12
CA GLU A 37 -7.15 8.56 30.05
C GLU A 37 -6.26 7.54 29.32
N GLU A 38 -6.08 6.37 29.91
CA GLU A 38 -5.34 5.27 29.30
C GLU A 38 -6.16 4.73 28.13
N ILE A 39 -5.61 4.82 26.92
CA ILE A 39 -6.28 4.37 25.70
C ILE A 39 -5.68 3.02 25.32
N THR A 40 -6.52 1.98 25.26
CA THR A 40 -6.14 0.67 24.72
C THR A 40 -6.25 0.67 23.21
N LEU A 41 -5.16 0.29 22.55
CA LEU A 41 -5.02 0.17 21.10
C LEU A 41 -4.42 -1.19 20.75
N TYR A 42 -4.43 -1.52 19.46
CA TYR A 42 -3.88 -2.77 18.97
C TYR A 42 -2.98 -2.51 17.77
N GLN A 43 -1.71 -2.92 17.83
CA GLN A 43 -0.78 -2.77 16.71
C GLN A 43 -0.55 -4.11 16.03
N GLY A 44 -0.53 -4.11 14.70
CA GLY A 44 -0.30 -5.29 13.88
C GLY A 44 0.72 -5.05 12.79
N LEU A 45 1.51 -6.07 12.48
CA LEU A 45 2.34 -6.14 11.29
C LEU A 45 1.84 -7.31 10.44
N GLY A 46 1.37 -6.99 9.24
CA GLY A 46 0.81 -7.94 8.30
C GLY A 46 1.58 -7.98 6.99
N SER A 47 1.36 -9.05 6.24
CA SER A 47 2.02 -9.29 4.98
C SER A 47 1.15 -10.04 3.99
N ALA A 48 1.40 -9.83 2.69
CA ALA A 48 0.85 -10.65 1.63
C ALA A 48 1.91 -10.88 0.56
N PHE A 49 1.96 -12.10 0.02
CA PHE A 49 2.96 -12.53 -0.94
C PHE A 49 2.28 -13.02 -2.21
N ILE A 50 2.71 -12.49 -3.36
CA ILE A 50 2.16 -12.88 -4.66
C ILE A 50 3.33 -13.21 -5.58
N PHE A 51 3.26 -14.38 -6.19
CA PHE A 51 4.03 -14.68 -7.39
C PHE A 51 3.16 -14.34 -8.61
N ARG A 52 3.76 -13.63 -9.57
CA ARG A 52 3.09 -13.18 -10.78
C ARG A 52 3.89 -13.62 -12.00
N GLU A 53 3.23 -14.33 -12.89
CA GLU A 53 3.61 -14.37 -14.29
C GLU A 53 3.01 -13.12 -14.95
N GLY A 54 3.88 -12.23 -15.43
CA GLY A 54 3.43 -11.01 -16.09
C GLY A 54 2.74 -11.30 -17.41
N PRO A 55 1.88 -10.39 -17.90
CA PRO A 55 1.21 -10.58 -19.19
C PRO A 55 2.15 -10.47 -20.40
N GLY A 56 3.43 -10.13 -20.17
CA GLY A 56 4.43 -9.90 -21.20
C GLY A 56 5.55 -10.94 -21.18
N ALA A 57 6.28 -10.98 -22.29
CA ALA A 57 7.51 -11.71 -22.48
C ALA A 57 8.56 -10.77 -23.07
N ASP A 58 9.83 -11.13 -22.97
CA ASP A 58 10.89 -10.39 -23.67
C ASP A 58 10.85 -10.64 -25.19
N ALA A 59 11.76 -10.00 -25.92
CA ALA A 59 11.84 -10.11 -27.38
C ALA A 59 12.08 -11.53 -27.91
N GLU A 60 12.51 -12.47 -27.06
CA GLU A 60 12.69 -13.89 -27.39
C GLU A 60 11.48 -14.75 -26.98
N GLY A 61 10.43 -14.15 -26.42
CA GLY A 61 9.24 -14.85 -25.96
C GLY A 61 9.41 -15.52 -24.60
N VAL A 62 10.45 -15.17 -23.83
CA VAL A 62 10.66 -15.69 -22.48
C VAL A 62 9.80 -14.87 -21.50
N PRO A 63 8.95 -15.52 -20.67
CA PRO A 63 8.07 -14.81 -19.74
C PRO A 63 8.82 -13.94 -18.73
N VAL A 64 8.13 -12.90 -18.25
CA VAL A 64 8.59 -12.07 -17.14
C VAL A 64 7.88 -12.51 -15.86
N TYR A 65 8.63 -12.80 -14.81
CA TYR A 65 8.05 -13.14 -13.50
C TYR A 65 8.33 -12.05 -12.47
N SER A 66 7.43 -11.87 -11.51
CA SER A 66 7.69 -11.04 -10.34
C SER A 66 7.18 -11.64 -9.03
N ILE A 67 7.87 -11.31 -7.94
CA ILE A 67 7.46 -11.57 -6.58
C ILE A 67 7.08 -10.23 -5.97
N ASN A 68 5.84 -10.09 -5.56
CA ASN A 68 5.32 -8.92 -4.86
C ASN A 68 5.16 -9.28 -3.39
N THR A 69 5.87 -8.56 -2.54
CA THR A 69 5.71 -8.65 -1.09
C THR A 69 5.12 -7.36 -0.58
N VAL A 70 3.93 -7.46 0.00
CA VAL A 70 3.21 -6.35 0.63
C VAL A 70 3.45 -6.44 2.13
N TRP A 71 3.73 -5.32 2.78
CA TRP A 71 3.71 -5.20 4.24
C TRP A 71 2.73 -4.12 4.65
N ALA A 72 2.01 -4.36 5.74
CA ALA A 72 1.12 -3.40 6.37
C ALA A 72 1.43 -3.28 7.86
N ALA A 73 1.82 -2.10 8.31
CA ALA A 73 1.86 -1.75 9.72
C ALA A 73 0.57 -0.99 10.05
N ALA A 74 -0.24 -1.48 10.98
CA ALA A 74 -1.54 -0.92 11.28
C ALA A 74 -1.81 -0.83 12.79
N VAL A 75 -2.53 0.21 13.19
CA VAL A 75 -3.04 0.42 14.55
C VAL A 75 -4.56 0.41 14.49
N PHE A 76 -5.18 -0.29 15.44
CA PHE A 76 -6.62 -0.44 15.55
C PHE A 76 -7.14 0.01 16.90
N ASP A 77 -8.38 0.48 16.95
CA ASP A 77 -9.12 0.72 18.19
C ASP A 77 -9.76 -0.56 18.74
N ALA A 78 -10.49 -0.44 19.85
CA ALA A 78 -11.17 -1.57 20.50
C ALA A 78 -12.29 -2.18 19.63
N GLU A 79 -12.89 -1.39 18.74
CA GLU A 79 -13.90 -1.80 17.77
C GLU A 79 -13.28 -2.41 16.49
N GLY A 80 -11.95 -2.44 16.40
CA GLY A 80 -11.22 -2.97 15.25
C GLY A 80 -11.21 -2.04 14.03
N ARG A 81 -11.47 -0.75 14.22
CA ARG A 81 -11.31 0.28 13.19
C ARG A 81 -9.87 0.70 13.11
N ILE A 82 -9.42 1.01 11.90
CA ILE A 82 -8.06 1.49 11.64
C ILE A 82 -7.91 2.89 12.22
N VAL A 83 -7.01 3.04 13.19
CA VAL A 83 -6.55 4.34 13.71
C VAL A 83 -5.44 4.88 12.80
N ASP A 84 -4.50 4.02 12.42
CA ASP A 84 -3.38 4.34 11.53
C ASP A 84 -3.00 3.12 10.70
N VAL A 85 -2.50 3.36 9.49
CA VAL A 85 -2.00 2.29 8.61
C VAL A 85 -0.95 2.83 7.66
N THR A 86 0.11 2.06 7.46
CA THR A 86 1.11 2.27 6.42
C THR A 86 1.31 0.97 5.68
N VAL A 87 1.25 1.03 4.35
CA VAL A 87 1.41 -0.10 3.45
C VAL A 87 2.49 0.21 2.43
N ASP A 88 3.32 -0.79 2.15
CA ASP A 88 4.33 -0.70 1.10
C ASP A 88 4.51 -2.04 0.39
N VAL A 89 5.06 -2.00 -0.81
CA VAL A 89 5.27 -3.18 -1.66
C VAL A 89 6.71 -3.20 -2.15
N LEU A 90 7.40 -4.31 -1.94
CA LEU A 90 8.60 -4.65 -2.70
C LEU A 90 8.18 -5.58 -3.83
N GLU A 91 8.38 -5.13 -5.06
CA GLU A 91 8.27 -5.98 -6.24
C GLU A 91 9.67 -6.28 -6.76
N VAL A 92 9.97 -7.56 -6.92
CA VAL A 92 11.22 -8.04 -7.50
C VAL A 92 10.89 -8.85 -8.74
N ALA A 93 11.48 -8.50 -9.87
CA ALA A 93 11.23 -9.16 -11.16
C ALA A 93 12.42 -9.99 -11.66
N THR A 94 12.18 -10.78 -12.70
CA THR A 94 13.25 -11.42 -13.46
C THR A 94 14.10 -10.39 -14.21
N PRO A 95 15.36 -10.73 -14.55
CA PRO A 95 16.28 -9.81 -15.23
C PRO A 95 15.84 -9.29 -16.60
N ASN A 96 14.88 -9.95 -17.25
CA ASN A 96 14.34 -9.56 -18.55
C ASN A 96 13.19 -8.53 -18.46
N TYR A 97 12.86 -8.05 -17.25
CA TYR A 97 11.95 -6.92 -17.07
C TYR A 97 12.60 -5.66 -17.66
N ASP A 98 11.87 -4.95 -18.51
CA ASP A 98 12.36 -3.84 -19.35
C ASP A 98 12.17 -2.44 -18.71
N GLY A 99 11.50 -2.34 -17.56
CA GLY A 99 11.37 -1.06 -16.87
C GLY A 99 12.61 -0.70 -16.04
N ALA A 100 13.11 0.52 -16.26
CA ALA A 100 14.23 1.08 -15.52
C ALA A 100 13.97 1.10 -14.00
N GLY A 101 15.03 0.86 -13.22
CA GLY A 101 14.98 0.93 -11.75
C GLY A 101 14.21 -0.22 -11.08
N MET A 102 13.79 -1.24 -11.82
CA MET A 102 13.12 -2.40 -11.26
C MET A 102 14.08 -3.23 -10.40
N PRO A 103 13.74 -3.55 -9.14
CA PRO A 103 14.49 -4.54 -8.36
C PRO A 103 14.45 -5.91 -9.05
N ARG A 104 15.61 -6.56 -9.22
CA ARG A 104 15.66 -7.88 -9.89
C ARG A 104 16.17 -8.98 -8.98
N PHE A 105 15.68 -10.19 -9.23
CA PHE A 105 16.24 -11.40 -8.67
C PHE A 105 16.99 -12.14 -9.77
N LEU A 106 18.33 -12.14 -9.70
CA LEU A 106 19.16 -12.75 -10.74
C LEU A 106 19.06 -14.29 -10.76
N GLY A 107 18.80 -14.90 -9.60
CA GLY A 107 18.86 -16.34 -9.39
C GLY A 107 19.82 -16.71 -8.26
N TRP A 108 20.14 -18.00 -8.13
CA TRP A 108 21.07 -18.49 -7.10
C TRP A 108 22.52 -18.49 -7.61
N PRO A 109 23.52 -18.35 -6.71
CA PRO A 109 24.92 -18.37 -7.11
C PRO A 109 25.29 -19.62 -7.93
N GLY A 110 25.96 -19.43 -9.06
CA GLY A 110 26.42 -20.52 -9.92
C GLY A 110 25.34 -21.20 -10.77
N THR A 111 24.11 -20.69 -10.77
CA THR A 111 23.05 -21.14 -11.69
C THR A 111 23.13 -20.46 -13.05
N GLU A 112 22.49 -21.04 -14.06
CA GLU A 112 22.35 -20.39 -15.36
C GLU A 112 21.57 -19.07 -15.21
N GLY A 113 22.04 -18.03 -15.91
CA GLY A 113 21.41 -16.72 -15.94
C GLY A 113 20.09 -16.69 -16.68
N TYR A 114 19.27 -15.71 -16.34
CA TYR A 114 18.04 -15.38 -17.07
C TYR A 114 18.32 -14.33 -18.15
N ASN A 115 17.46 -14.23 -19.16
CA ASN A 115 17.58 -13.17 -20.17
C ASN A 115 17.65 -11.78 -19.53
N VAL A 116 18.46 -10.89 -20.10
CA VAL A 116 18.57 -9.48 -19.71
C VAL A 116 18.11 -8.63 -20.88
N THR A 117 17.15 -7.76 -20.62
CA THR A 117 16.58 -6.87 -21.62
C THR A 117 17.20 -5.48 -21.48
N ASP A 118 17.60 -4.89 -22.60
CA ASP A 118 17.98 -3.48 -22.65
C ASP A 118 16.72 -2.61 -22.59
N VAL A 119 16.66 -1.72 -21.60
CA VAL A 119 15.44 -0.94 -21.28
C VAL A 119 15.10 0.11 -22.33
N GLU A 120 16.05 0.51 -23.18
CA GLU A 120 15.83 1.52 -24.23
C GLU A 120 15.32 0.88 -25.52
N THR A 121 15.86 -0.28 -25.86
CA THR A 121 15.57 -0.99 -27.12
C THR A 121 14.51 -2.09 -26.97
N GLY A 122 14.34 -2.63 -25.75
CA GLY A 122 13.50 -3.81 -25.49
C GLY A 122 14.12 -5.12 -26.00
N GLU A 123 15.37 -5.11 -26.48
CA GLU A 123 16.04 -6.29 -27.01
C GLU A 123 16.73 -7.10 -25.90
N VAL A 124 16.77 -8.42 -26.07
CA VAL A 124 17.57 -9.30 -25.20
C VAL A 124 19.05 -9.12 -25.56
N VAL A 125 19.84 -8.63 -24.60
CA VAL A 125 21.26 -8.32 -24.79
C VAL A 125 22.21 -9.36 -24.20
N GLY A 126 21.67 -10.36 -23.50
CA GLY A 126 22.44 -11.44 -22.92
C GLY A 126 21.70 -12.13 -21.79
N LYS A 127 22.47 -12.78 -20.91
CA LYS A 127 21.97 -13.44 -19.70
C LYS A 127 22.60 -12.84 -18.45
N SER A 128 21.88 -12.89 -17.34
CA SER A 128 22.36 -12.42 -16.04
C SER A 128 23.55 -13.26 -15.59
N GLU A 129 24.51 -12.62 -14.93
CA GLU A 129 25.66 -13.33 -14.36
C GLU A 129 25.41 -13.55 -12.86
N ASN A 130 25.06 -14.78 -12.49
CA ASN A 130 24.65 -15.15 -11.15
C ASN A 130 25.85 -15.45 -10.23
N THR A 131 26.77 -14.50 -10.08
CA THR A 131 27.84 -14.57 -9.06
C THR A 131 27.31 -14.10 -7.71
N VAL A 132 27.94 -14.52 -6.61
CA VAL A 132 27.60 -14.02 -5.27
C VAL A 132 27.71 -12.49 -5.22
N GLU A 133 28.76 -11.93 -5.84
CA GLU A 133 28.99 -10.49 -5.89
C GLU A 133 27.86 -9.74 -6.60
N ASN A 134 27.46 -10.19 -7.79
CA ASN A 134 26.39 -9.56 -8.56
C ASN A 134 25.03 -9.68 -7.86
N ILE A 135 24.75 -10.84 -7.24
CA ILE A 135 23.51 -11.05 -6.48
C ILE A 135 23.44 -10.11 -5.27
N VAL A 136 24.54 -9.98 -4.51
CA VAL A 136 24.61 -9.02 -3.39
C VAL A 136 24.40 -7.60 -3.88
N ALA A 137 25.09 -7.19 -4.94
CA ALA A 137 24.97 -5.85 -5.51
C ALA A 137 23.54 -5.54 -6.01
N GLU A 138 22.82 -6.53 -6.54
CA GLU A 138 21.43 -6.37 -6.97
C GLU A 138 20.50 -6.23 -5.76
N ILE A 139 20.66 -7.07 -4.72
CA ILE A 139 19.83 -7.01 -3.50
C ILE A 139 20.01 -5.69 -2.74
N GLU A 140 21.23 -5.16 -2.67
CA GLU A 140 21.51 -3.86 -2.01
C GLU A 140 20.77 -2.68 -2.68
N ARG A 141 20.36 -2.86 -3.94
CA ARG A 141 19.61 -1.87 -4.72
C ARG A 141 18.10 -2.07 -4.66
N TRP A 142 17.62 -3.14 -4.02
CA TRP A 142 16.18 -3.35 -3.87
C TRP A 142 15.56 -2.20 -3.08
N ARG A 143 14.50 -1.64 -3.64
CA ARG A 143 13.74 -0.54 -3.06
C ARG A 143 12.27 -0.86 -3.17
N THR A 144 11.50 -0.53 -2.13
CA THR A 144 10.05 -0.62 -2.19
C THR A 144 9.46 0.41 -3.14
N LYS A 145 8.17 0.29 -3.48
CA LYS A 145 7.47 1.26 -4.33
C LYS A 145 7.49 2.66 -3.71
N ARG A 146 7.37 2.80 -2.38
CA ARG A 146 7.52 4.11 -1.72
C ARG A 146 8.95 4.64 -1.79
N GLU A 147 9.96 3.79 -1.55
CA GLU A 147 11.37 4.21 -1.60
C GLU A 147 11.82 4.66 -2.98
N ARG A 148 11.21 4.09 -4.03
CA ARG A 148 11.42 4.53 -5.42
C ARG A 148 10.79 5.90 -5.69
N GLY A 149 9.75 6.32 -4.96
CA GLY A 149 9.10 7.62 -5.13
C GLY A 149 8.70 7.86 -6.59
N ASP A 150 9.05 9.02 -7.12
CA ASP A 150 8.79 9.41 -8.51
C ASP A 150 9.54 8.54 -9.55
N ASP A 151 10.61 7.84 -9.15
CA ASP A 151 11.32 6.88 -10.02
C ASP A 151 10.53 5.56 -10.19
N TYR A 152 9.44 5.37 -9.42
CA TYR A 152 8.50 4.29 -9.72
C TYR A 152 7.70 4.59 -10.99
N ASN A 153 7.33 5.86 -11.20
CA ASN A 153 6.72 6.39 -12.40
C ASN A 153 5.45 5.61 -12.83
N MET A 154 4.58 5.28 -11.88
CA MET A 154 3.36 4.52 -12.16
C MET A 154 2.37 5.31 -13.02
N ASN A 155 2.24 6.60 -12.73
CA ASN A 155 1.26 7.46 -13.35
C ASN A 155 1.75 8.91 -13.31
N PRO A 156 1.71 9.64 -14.44
CA PRO A 156 2.25 10.99 -14.53
C PRO A 156 1.50 12.04 -13.70
N THR A 157 0.26 11.75 -13.29
CA THR A 157 -0.57 12.66 -12.50
C THR A 157 -0.40 12.45 -11.00
N ARG A 158 -0.29 11.19 -10.55
CA ARG A 158 -0.11 10.80 -9.15
C ARG A 158 0.61 9.47 -9.07
N ASP A 159 1.81 9.43 -8.51
CA ASP A 159 2.54 8.19 -8.39
C ASP A 159 1.97 7.27 -7.28
N TRP A 160 2.51 6.07 -7.15
CA TRP A 160 2.02 5.03 -6.25
C TRP A 160 2.00 5.47 -4.80
N TYR A 161 3.04 6.15 -4.32
CA TYR A 161 3.13 6.57 -2.92
C TYR A 161 2.03 7.58 -2.56
N GLU A 162 1.72 8.53 -3.45
CA GLU A 162 0.65 9.52 -3.22
C GLU A 162 -0.73 8.86 -3.24
N GLN A 163 -0.93 7.89 -4.13
CA GLN A 163 -2.18 7.12 -4.17
C GLN A 163 -2.32 6.21 -2.96
N MET A 164 -1.22 5.62 -2.47
CA MET A 164 -1.21 4.81 -1.26
C MET A 164 -1.52 5.65 -0.02
N ASP A 165 -0.90 6.84 0.12
CA ASP A 165 -1.22 7.78 1.20
C ASP A 165 -2.70 8.13 1.22
N ALA A 166 -3.30 8.36 0.04
CA ALA A 166 -4.72 8.66 -0.06
C ALA A 166 -5.62 7.45 0.27
N ILE A 167 -5.18 6.23 -0.04
CA ILE A 167 -5.88 5.00 0.32
C ILE A 167 -5.80 4.75 1.83
N GLU A 168 -4.61 4.91 2.44
CA GLU A 168 -4.40 4.80 3.88
C GLU A 168 -5.29 5.78 4.65
N GLU A 169 -5.35 7.04 4.18
CA GLU A 169 -6.23 8.05 4.77
C GLU A 169 -7.71 7.66 4.62
N TRP A 170 -8.11 7.14 3.46
CA TRP A 170 -9.48 6.64 3.26
C TRP A 170 -9.80 5.44 4.17
N MET A 171 -8.82 4.62 4.55
CA MET A 171 -9.01 3.47 5.42
C MET A 171 -9.19 3.85 6.89
N ARG A 172 -8.71 5.02 7.34
CA ARG A 172 -8.87 5.47 8.74
C ARG A 172 -10.33 5.50 9.15
N GLY A 173 -10.62 5.03 10.36
CA GLY A 173 -11.95 4.91 10.95
C GLY A 173 -12.79 3.75 10.41
N LYS A 174 -12.31 3.01 9.40
CA LYS A 174 -13.00 1.84 8.84
C LYS A 174 -12.50 0.54 9.46
N THR A 175 -13.37 -0.43 9.53
CA THR A 175 -13.04 -1.84 9.81
C THR A 175 -12.59 -2.54 8.54
N ILE A 176 -11.86 -3.66 8.68
CA ILE A 176 -11.47 -4.51 7.55
C ILE A 176 -12.69 -4.97 6.74
N ALA A 177 -13.78 -5.33 7.42
CA ALA A 177 -15.01 -5.78 6.78
C ALA A 177 -15.66 -4.67 5.92
N GLU A 178 -15.65 -3.42 6.38
CA GLU A 178 -16.15 -2.28 5.59
C GLU A 178 -15.27 -2.04 4.35
N ILE A 179 -13.96 -2.20 4.47
CA ILE A 179 -13.00 -2.08 3.35
C ILE A 179 -13.19 -3.21 2.33
N GLU A 180 -13.32 -4.46 2.77
CA GLU A 180 -13.57 -5.63 1.92
C GLU A 180 -14.91 -5.48 1.18
N ALA A 181 -15.97 -5.06 1.88
CA ALA A 181 -17.28 -4.82 1.29
C ALA A 181 -17.24 -3.70 0.24
N TRP A 182 -16.53 -2.61 0.53
CA TRP A 182 -16.31 -1.54 -0.43
C TRP A 182 -15.58 -2.05 -1.67
N ALA A 183 -14.46 -2.75 -1.49
CA ALA A 183 -13.67 -3.25 -2.61
C ALA A 183 -14.48 -4.19 -3.52
N ALA A 184 -15.23 -5.14 -2.94
CA ALA A 184 -16.08 -6.06 -3.70
C ALA A 184 -17.10 -5.32 -4.58
N LYS A 185 -17.63 -4.20 -4.09
CA LYS A 185 -18.65 -3.40 -4.76
C LYS A 185 -18.09 -2.42 -5.80
N PHE A 186 -16.99 -1.75 -5.47
CA PHE A 186 -16.50 -0.58 -6.19
C PHE A 186 -15.27 -0.85 -7.06
N THR A 187 -14.72 -2.07 -7.05
CA THR A 187 -13.56 -2.44 -7.90
C THR A 187 -13.94 -3.42 -9.01
N SER A 188 -13.15 -3.37 -10.09
CA SER A 188 -13.20 -4.31 -11.20
C SER A 188 -12.70 -5.69 -10.74
N ASP A 189 -13.46 -6.75 -11.00
CA ASP A 189 -13.03 -8.13 -10.67
C ASP A 189 -11.80 -8.56 -11.49
N ARG A 190 -11.56 -7.90 -12.63
CA ARG A 190 -10.43 -8.21 -13.52
C ARG A 190 -9.13 -7.57 -13.07
N THR A 191 -9.20 -6.39 -12.48
CA THR A 191 -8.01 -5.55 -12.24
C THR A 191 -7.84 -5.14 -10.78
N GLY A 192 -8.84 -5.31 -9.94
CA GLY A 192 -8.86 -4.84 -8.54
C GLY A 192 -8.82 -3.31 -8.40
N ARG A 193 -8.83 -2.56 -9.51
CA ARG A 193 -8.87 -1.10 -9.53
C ARG A 193 -10.30 -0.61 -9.29
N PRO A 194 -10.47 0.57 -8.67
CA PRO A 194 -11.77 1.24 -8.63
C PRO A 194 -12.38 1.32 -10.02
N LEU A 195 -13.65 0.98 -10.17
CA LEU A 195 -14.36 0.94 -11.45
C LEU A 195 -14.25 2.28 -12.18
N ASP A 196 -13.89 2.28 -13.46
CA ASP A 196 -13.87 3.51 -14.26
C ASP A 196 -15.30 3.85 -14.72
N PRO A 197 -15.87 5.02 -14.33
CA PRO A 197 -17.20 5.44 -14.78
C PRO A 197 -17.36 5.47 -16.31
N ASN A 198 -16.26 5.57 -17.05
CA ASN A 198 -16.23 5.62 -18.51
C ASN A 198 -15.81 4.30 -19.16
N THR A 199 -15.76 3.20 -18.40
CA THR A 199 -15.33 1.88 -18.91
C THR A 199 -16.20 1.41 -20.09
N ASP A 200 -15.53 0.88 -21.12
CA ASP A 200 -16.17 0.17 -22.24
C ASP A 200 -16.26 -1.34 -21.98
N ASN A 201 -15.67 -1.83 -20.88
CA ASN A 201 -15.73 -3.22 -20.49
C ASN A 201 -17.13 -3.60 -19.96
N ALA A 202 -17.72 -4.65 -20.54
CA ALA A 202 -19.09 -5.06 -20.22
C ALA A 202 -19.28 -5.53 -18.76
N GLU A 203 -18.29 -6.19 -18.16
CA GLU A 203 -18.36 -6.69 -16.77
C GLU A 203 -18.32 -5.53 -15.78
N ASP A 204 -17.39 -4.59 -15.99
CA ASP A 204 -17.27 -3.39 -15.14
C ASP A 204 -18.50 -2.48 -15.28
N ARG A 205 -19.04 -2.31 -16.51
CA ARG A 205 -20.30 -1.58 -16.72
C ARG A 205 -21.46 -2.21 -15.96
N ALA A 206 -21.59 -3.54 -16.00
CA ALA A 206 -22.65 -4.24 -15.28
C ALA A 206 -22.55 -4.08 -13.76
N LYS A 207 -21.34 -3.89 -13.21
CA LYS A 207 -21.17 -3.50 -11.80
C LYS A 207 -21.61 -2.05 -11.55
N LEU A 208 -21.16 -1.10 -12.39
CA LEU A 208 -21.52 0.31 -12.27
C LEU A 208 -23.03 0.55 -12.35
N GLU A 209 -23.74 -0.18 -13.20
CA GLU A 209 -25.21 -0.09 -13.37
C GLU A 209 -25.98 -0.49 -12.11
N LYS A 210 -25.37 -1.26 -11.19
CA LYS A 210 -25.98 -1.66 -9.91
C LYS A 210 -25.77 -0.63 -8.79
N LEU A 211 -24.90 0.36 -9.00
CA LEU A 211 -24.62 1.40 -8.02
C LEU A 211 -25.73 2.46 -8.02
N THR A 212 -26.07 2.96 -6.83
CA THR A 212 -26.92 4.16 -6.72
C THR A 212 -26.18 5.41 -7.20
N GLU A 213 -26.90 6.51 -7.41
CA GLU A 213 -26.27 7.77 -7.82
C GLU A 213 -25.34 8.33 -6.73
N GLU A 214 -25.66 8.12 -5.46
CA GLU A 214 -24.79 8.46 -4.33
C GLU A 214 -23.51 7.63 -4.34
N GLU A 215 -23.62 6.33 -4.60
CA GLU A 215 -22.48 5.41 -4.66
C GLU A 215 -21.56 5.72 -5.86
N LYS A 216 -22.14 6.12 -7.00
CA LYS A 216 -21.34 6.61 -8.14
C LYS A 216 -20.57 7.87 -7.79
N LYS A 217 -21.15 8.79 -7.01
CA LYS A 217 -20.43 9.99 -6.54
C LYS A 217 -19.30 9.62 -5.58
N GLU A 218 -19.53 8.71 -4.65
CA GLU A 218 -18.48 8.18 -3.76
C GLU A 218 -17.33 7.57 -4.56
N LEU A 219 -17.63 6.74 -5.56
CA LEU A 219 -16.63 6.14 -6.43
C LEU A 219 -15.81 7.19 -7.18
N VAL A 220 -16.45 8.22 -7.72
CA VAL A 220 -15.78 9.34 -8.40
C VAL A 220 -14.89 10.12 -7.43
N GLU A 221 -15.36 10.37 -6.21
CA GLU A 221 -14.57 11.02 -5.17
C GLU A 221 -13.34 10.21 -4.79
N PHE A 222 -13.49 8.90 -4.59
CA PHE A 222 -12.36 8.00 -4.34
C PHE A 222 -11.36 8.05 -5.49
N ARG A 223 -11.85 7.94 -6.74
CA ARG A 223 -11.02 7.94 -7.96
C ARG A 223 -10.27 9.24 -8.20
N SER A 224 -10.79 10.36 -7.71
CA SER A 224 -10.07 11.64 -7.76
C SER A 224 -8.75 11.60 -6.97
N ARG A 225 -8.64 10.67 -6.03
CA ARG A 225 -7.50 10.48 -5.14
C ARG A 225 -6.64 9.27 -5.50
N ALA A 226 -7.27 8.13 -5.78
CA ALA A 226 -6.57 6.88 -6.08
C ALA A 226 -7.29 6.05 -7.15
N THR A 227 -6.51 5.51 -8.08
CA THR A 227 -6.97 4.65 -9.19
C THR A 227 -6.18 3.34 -9.28
N MET A 228 -5.16 3.17 -8.43
CA MET A 228 -4.41 1.93 -8.31
C MET A 228 -5.27 0.81 -7.75
N SER A 229 -4.84 -0.43 -7.99
CA SER A 229 -5.54 -1.60 -7.50
C SER A 229 -5.44 -1.69 -5.98
N LEU A 230 -6.53 -2.08 -5.33
CA LEU A 230 -6.48 -2.47 -3.92
C LEU A 230 -5.97 -3.89 -3.76
N ASN A 231 -6.33 -4.79 -4.69
CA ASN A 231 -5.83 -6.16 -4.73
C ASN A 231 -5.75 -6.66 -6.18
N ASP A 232 -4.54 -6.90 -6.68
CA ASP A 232 -4.30 -7.59 -7.94
C ASP A 232 -2.99 -8.38 -7.89
N ALA A 233 -2.50 -8.82 -9.06
CA ALA A 233 -1.24 -9.55 -9.17
C ALA A 233 0.00 -8.72 -8.79
N HIS A 234 -0.10 -7.39 -8.68
CA HIS A 234 0.99 -6.50 -8.25
C HIS A 234 0.97 -6.25 -6.73
N GLY A 235 -0.06 -6.72 -6.01
CA GLY A 235 -0.15 -6.57 -4.56
C GLY A 235 -1.54 -6.84 -4.01
N ASN A 236 -1.63 -7.49 -2.85
CA ASN A 236 -2.86 -7.70 -2.08
C ASN A 236 -2.84 -6.82 -0.82
N LEU A 237 -3.22 -5.55 -0.97
CA LEU A 237 -3.14 -4.56 0.11
C LEU A 237 -4.13 -4.90 1.24
N ILE A 238 -5.37 -5.28 0.87
CA ILE A 238 -6.40 -5.64 1.87
C ILE A 238 -5.98 -6.89 2.64
N GLY A 239 -5.41 -7.88 1.96
CA GLY A 239 -4.90 -9.09 2.59
C GLY A 239 -3.79 -8.80 3.61
N ALA A 240 -2.85 -7.92 3.29
CA ALA A 240 -1.79 -7.54 4.22
C ALA A 240 -2.34 -6.82 5.46
N ILE A 241 -3.32 -5.91 5.31
CA ILE A 241 -3.91 -5.21 6.45
C ILE A 241 -4.78 -6.16 7.29
N LYS A 242 -5.48 -7.10 6.65
CA LYS A 242 -6.21 -8.17 7.35
C LYS A 242 -5.28 -9.05 8.18
N ASP A 243 -4.14 -9.45 7.61
CA ASP A 243 -3.11 -10.20 8.32
C ASP A 243 -2.55 -9.39 9.51
N ALA A 244 -2.38 -8.07 9.35
CA ALA A 244 -1.99 -7.17 10.43
C ALA A 244 -3.04 -7.16 11.55
N TYR A 245 -4.32 -7.08 11.19
CA TYR A 245 -5.42 -7.14 12.14
C TYR A 245 -5.44 -8.48 12.89
N GLU A 246 -5.31 -9.61 12.21
CA GLU A 246 -5.33 -10.95 12.82
C GLU A 246 -4.16 -11.19 13.78
N LYS A 247 -2.99 -10.59 13.49
CA LYS A 247 -1.77 -10.70 14.30
C LYS A 247 -1.58 -9.59 15.33
N ARG A 248 -2.56 -8.70 15.48
CA ARG A 248 -2.42 -7.51 16.31
C ARG A 248 -2.21 -7.87 17.79
N VAL A 249 -1.39 -7.07 18.46
CA VAL A 249 -1.13 -7.14 19.90
C VAL A 249 -1.63 -5.87 20.57
N GLU A 250 -2.22 -6.04 21.75
CA GLU A 250 -2.69 -4.93 22.57
C GLU A 250 -1.51 -4.10 23.09
N PHE A 251 -1.70 -2.79 23.15
CA PHE A 251 -0.83 -1.86 23.86
C PHE A 251 -1.66 -0.69 24.40
N THR A 252 -1.16 -0.02 25.43
CA THR A 252 -1.82 1.15 26.00
C THR A 252 -0.99 2.41 25.77
N VAL A 253 -1.68 3.52 25.53
CA VAL A 253 -1.09 4.85 25.38
C VAL A 253 -1.73 5.76 26.43
N GLY A 254 -0.89 6.39 27.26
CA GLY A 254 -1.35 7.17 28.41
C GLY A 254 -1.46 6.33 29.67
N GLY A 255 -1.13 6.94 30.81
CA GLY A 255 -0.81 6.24 32.07
C GLY A 255 0.64 6.54 32.46
N ASN A 256 0.83 7.14 33.63
CA ASN A 256 2.17 7.30 34.22
C ASN A 256 2.66 5.98 34.80
#